data_AF-A0A355BKC0-F1
#
_entry.id   AF-A0A355BKC0-F1
#
_cell.length_a   1.000
_cell.length_b   1.000
_cell.length_c   1.000
_cell.angle_alpha   90.00
_cell.angle_beta   90.00
_cell.angle_gamma   90.00
#
_symmetry.space_group_name_H-M   'P 1'
#
loop_
_entity.id
_entity.type
_entity.pdbx_description
1 polymer ?
#
loop_
_entity_poly.entity_id
_entity_poly.type
_entity_poly.pdbx_seq_one_letter_code
_entity_poly.pdbx_strand_id
1 'polypeptide(L)' 'MPNMAANMLLQEMEGLRRELDRILEANPELLGSQQVYALSARLDNLITCYMRFMAKSPDKTLVITEHQAP' A
#
# COMPACT_ATOMS: atom_id res chain seq x y z
N MET A 1 -20.22 5.71 2.35
CA MET A 1 -19.43 4.46 2.35
C MET A 1 -17.93 4.72 2.04
N PRO A 2 -17.22 5.57 2.80
CA PRO A 2 -15.80 5.81 2.54
C PRO A 2 -14.91 4.61 2.91
N ASN A 3 -15.37 3.76 3.83
CA ASN A 3 -14.60 2.65 4.38
C ASN A 3 -14.33 1.52 3.37
N MET A 4 -15.25 1.26 2.42
CA MET A 4 -15.06 0.21 1.40
C MET A 4 -13.98 0.58 0.38
N ALA A 5 -13.97 1.83 -0.10
CA ALA A 5 -12.97 2.30 -1.07
C ALA A 5 -11.56 2.36 -0.44
N ALA A 6 -11.48 2.81 0.82
CA ALA A 6 -10.23 2.81 1.59
C ALA A 6 -9.67 1.39 1.78
N ASN A 7 -10.53 0.42 2.12
CA ASN A 7 -10.11 -0.97 2.29
C ASN A 7 -9.66 -1.62 0.97
N MET A 8 -10.33 -1.35 -0.14
CA MET A 8 -9.90 -1.85 -1.46
C MET A 8 -8.52 -1.31 -1.84
N LEU A 9 -8.28 -0.02 -1.64
CA LEU A 9 -6.97 0.59 -1.90
C LEU A 9 -5.86 -0.03 -1.03
N LEU A 10 -6.15 -0.27 0.25
CA LEU A 10 -5.21 -0.90 1.18
C LEU A 10 -4.85 -2.33 0.74
N GLN A 11 -5.85 -3.13 0.34
CA GLN A 11 -5.63 -4.48 -0.18
C GLN A 11 -4.79 -4.49 -1.46
N GLU A 12 -5.04 -3.55 -2.36
CA GLU A 12 -4.26 -3.43 -3.61
C GLU A 12 -2.79 -3.05 -3.33
N MET A 13 -2.54 -2.16 -2.36
CA MET A 13 -1.18 -1.83 -1.91
C MET A 13 -0.47 -3.03 -1.29
N GLU A 14 -1.13 -3.79 -0.43
CA GLU A 14 -0.56 -5.01 0.15
C GLU A 14 -0.25 -6.06 -0.93
N GLY A 15 -1.13 -6.19 -1.93
CA GLY A 15 -0.93 -7.07 -3.07
C GLY A 15 0.32 -6.72 -3.87
N LEU A 16 0.44 -5.45 -4.27
CA LEU A 16 1.59 -4.96 -5.02
C LEU A 16 2.90 -5.05 -4.23
N ARG A 17 2.85 -4.80 -2.92
CA ARG A 17 4.03 -4.96 -2.05
C ARG A 17 4.50 -6.40 -2.01
N ARG A 18 3.60 -7.36 -1.81
CA ARG A 18 3.95 -8.79 -1.82
C ARG A 18 4.48 -9.25 -3.17
N GLU A 19 3.92 -8.73 -4.26
CA GLU A 19 4.39 -9.05 -5.61
C GLU A 19 5.80 -8.50 -5.85
N LEU A 20 6.07 -7.28 -5.40
CA LEU A 20 7.41 -6.68 -5.44
C LEU A 20 8.42 -7.50 -4.62
N ASP A 21 8.06 -7.86 -3.38
CA ASP A 21 8.92 -8.65 -2.49
C ASP A 21 9.25 -10.01 -3.14
N ARG A 22 8.25 -10.70 -3.70
CA ARG A 22 8.47 -11.99 -4.40
C ARG A 22 9.35 -11.86 -5.64
N ILE A 23 9.17 -10.81 -6.44
CA ILE A 23 9.99 -10.58 -7.64
C ILE A 23 11.45 -10.35 -7.25
N LEU A 24 11.69 -9.56 -6.20
CA LEU A 24 13.02 -9.26 -5.69
C LEU A 24 13.67 -10.45 -4.99
N GLU A 25 12.91 -11.26 -4.24
CA GLU A 25 13.41 -12.50 -3.64
C GLU A 25 13.80 -13.52 -4.71
N ALA A 26 13.00 -13.66 -5.76
CA ALA A 26 13.25 -14.61 -6.85
C ALA A 26 14.36 -14.13 -7.81
N ASN A 27 14.55 -12.81 -7.95
CA ASN A 27 15.46 -12.20 -8.91
C ASN A 27 16.12 -10.95 -8.30
N PRO A 28 17.07 -11.11 -7.37
CA PRO A 28 17.73 -9.99 -6.69
C PRO A 28 18.47 -9.05 -7.66
N GLU A 29 18.88 -9.54 -8.84
CA GLU A 29 19.47 -8.75 -9.92
C GLU A 29 18.51 -7.74 -10.55
N LEU A 30 17.20 -7.91 -10.35
CA LEU A 30 16.20 -6.93 -10.79
C LEU A 30 16.09 -5.74 -9.83
N LEU A 31 16.77 -5.76 -8.69
CA LEU A 31 16.84 -4.62 -7.78
C LEU A 31 17.41 -3.41 -8.53
N GLY A 32 16.65 -2.31 -8.56
CA GLY A 32 17.01 -1.12 -9.35
C GLY A 32 16.67 -1.18 -10.84
N SER A 33 16.05 -2.27 -11.32
CA SER A 33 15.53 -2.36 -12.69
C SER A 33 14.33 -1.45 -12.91
N GLN A 34 14.08 -1.10 -14.17
CA GLN A 34 12.93 -0.30 -14.57
C GLN A 34 11.58 -0.96 -14.17
N GLN A 35 11.52 -2.29 -14.14
CA GLN A 35 10.31 -3.03 -13.76
C GLN A 35 10.01 -2.86 -12.25
N VAL A 36 11.03 -3.01 -11.40
CA VAL A 36 10.92 -2.78 -9.95
C VAL A 36 10.58 -1.31 -9.66
N TYR A 37 11.16 -0.38 -10.42
CA TYR A 37 10.82 1.04 -10.31
C TYR A 37 9.36 1.33 -10.71
N ALA A 38 8.87 0.71 -11.78
CA ALA A 38 7.48 0.87 -12.22
C ALA A 38 6.47 0.33 -11.21
N LEU A 39 6.76 -0.81 -10.57
CA LEU A 39 5.94 -1.36 -9.49
C LEU A 39 5.97 -0.47 -8.24
N SER A 40 7.15 0.02 -7.85
CA SER A 40 7.30 0.95 -6.72
C SER A 40 6.53 2.25 -6.96
N ALA A 41 6.62 2.82 -8.16
CA ALA A 41 5.88 4.03 -8.52
C ALA A 41 4.35 3.84 -8.51
N ARG A 42 3.85 2.64 -8.87
CA ARG A 42 2.42 2.31 -8.74
C ARG A 42 2.00 2.25 -7.27
N LEU A 43 2.82 1.65 -6.40
CA LEU A 43 2.59 1.62 -4.96
C LEU A 43 2.52 3.04 -4.37
N ASP A 44 3.47 3.92 -4.72
CA ASP A 44 3.52 5.31 -4.25
C ASP A 44 2.28 6.12 -4.67
N ASN A 45 1.82 5.90 -5.91
CA ASN A 45 0.59 6.54 -6.41
C ASN A 45 -0.64 6.09 -5.61
N LEU A 46 -0.76 4.80 -5.30
CA LEU A 46 -1.85 4.26 -4.48
C LEU A 46 -1.82 4.82 -3.06
N ILE A 47 -0.64 4.87 -2.41
CA ILE A 47 -0.45 5.48 -1.09
C ILE A 47 -0.89 6.95 -1.11
N THR A 48 -0.48 7.69 -2.14
CA THR A 48 -0.87 9.10 -2.32
C THR A 48 -2.39 9.26 -2.48
N CYS A 49 -3.03 8.39 -3.27
CA CYS A 49 -4.48 8.38 -3.45
C CYS A 49 -5.21 8.10 -2.13
N TYR A 50 -4.75 7.13 -1.35
CA TYR A 50 -5.31 6.81 -0.03
C TYR A 50 -5.16 7.97 0.96
N MET A 51 -3.96 8.57 1.06
CA MET A 51 -3.73 9.72 1.94
C MET A 51 -4.65 10.89 1.58
N ARG A 52 -4.83 11.19 0.28
CA ARG A 52 -5.76 12.24 -0.18
C ARG A 52 -7.22 11.88 0.13
N PHE A 53 -7.59 10.62 -0.02
CA PHE A 53 -8.93 10.15 0.28
C PHE A 53 -9.26 10.30 1.78
N MET A 54 -8.32 9.91 2.64
CA MET A 54 -8.41 10.08 4.09
C MET A 54 -8.42 11.56 4.49
N ALA A 55 -7.57 12.40 3.88
CA ALA A 55 -7.54 13.84 4.16
C ALA A 55 -8.83 14.58 3.75
N LYS A 56 -9.54 14.11 2.71
CA LYS A 56 -10.84 14.67 2.28
C LYS A 56 -12.03 14.16 3.11
N SER A 57 -11.84 13.13 3.92
CA SER A 57 -12.88 12.54 4.78
C SER A 57 -12.45 12.62 6.25
N PRO A 58 -12.49 13.80 6.90
CA PRO A 58 -11.99 13.97 8.27
C PRO A 58 -12.85 13.31 9.35
N ASP A 59 -13.91 12.57 8.99
CA ASP A 59 -14.80 11.92 9.96
C ASP A 59 -14.25 10.57 10.43
N LYS A 60 -13.47 10.69 11.51
CA LYS A 60 -13.42 9.83 12.71
C LYS A 60 -13.20 8.32 12.53
N THR A 61 -12.15 7.90 13.24
CA THR A 61 -11.89 6.56 13.77
C THR A 61 -11.00 5.65 12.91
N LEU A 62 -9.75 6.07 12.72
CA LEU A 62 -8.64 5.11 12.73
C LEU A 62 -8.50 4.59 14.17
N VAL A 63 -9.28 3.57 14.56
CA VAL A 63 -8.85 2.69 15.65
C VAL A 63 -7.70 1.89 15.06
N ILE A 64 -6.49 2.42 15.19
CA ILE A 64 -5.30 1.59 15.16
C ILE A 64 -5.39 0.82 16.48
N THR A 65 -6.02 -0.34 16.46
CA THR A 65 -5.93 -1.28 17.57
C THR A 65 -4.49 -1.78 17.56
N GLU A 66 -3.60 -1.00 18.17
CA GLU A 66 -2.38 -1.52 18.76
C GLU A 66 -2.84 -2.48 19.87
N HIS A 67 -3.13 -3.72 19.51
CA HIS A 67 -3.18 -4.78 20.49
C HIS A 67 -1.73 -5.04 20.91
N GLN A 68 -1.32 -4.27 21.91
CA GLN A 68 -0.17 -4.57 22.75
C GLN A 68 -0.31 -6.01 23.26
N ALA A 69 0.62 -6.88 22.86
CA ALA A 69 1.02 -8.02 23.69
C ALA A 69 1.87 -7.45 24.84
N PRO A 70 1.67 -7.90 26.09
CA PRO A 70 2.06 -9.25 26.50
C PRO A 70 0.96 -10.08 27.19
#